data_AF-A0A1A3N3W2-F1
#
_entry.id   AF-A0A1A3N3W2-F1
#
_cell.length_a   1.000
_cell.length_b   1.000
_cell.length_c   1.000
_cell.angle_alpha   90.00
_cell.angle_beta   90.00
_cell.angle_gamma   90.00
#
_symmetry.space_group_name_H-M   'P 1'
#
loop_
_entity.id
_entity.type
_entity.pdbx_description
1 polymer ?
#
loop_
_entity_poly.entity_id
_entity_poly.type
_entity_poly.pdbx_seq_one_letter_code
_entity_poly.pdbx_strand_id
1 'polypeptide(L)'
;MRLGIGGGAFGIRGGISTRGIGVGVGPLSAGTSWKGGGSRGGGGGGLLAWLLGAAVIFFVAAWPYLLGTYIAVESGAEDPSTARFVVGWCFEVVYIAGLLAWFLIARDKRAQQVAQEDQRMAEVIASGVVYEAQHGRSVVYRHGTCTVNHKSPDTAANCRKSAPSSALGELESTGTASETALSVRSTVNRSALNWPAVILGVGLVVGLVILLVDPIHRIPSPAEQARSKPCPVPISIDETPANITMPDFVGQNAGGVEAGLEALGLTSVELSSANPKYKSVWVASNWTVVSTDPNPGCTLGRHNSVVVYVTKP
;
A
#
# COMPACT_ATOMS: atom_id res chain seq x y z
N MET A 1 23.30 -21.16 19.08
CA MET A 1 22.47 -21.89 18.10
C MET A 1 22.45 -21.09 16.81
N ARG A 2 22.48 -21.76 15.65
CA ARG A 2 22.55 -21.15 14.31
C ARG A 2 21.31 -21.62 13.54
N LEU A 3 20.26 -20.80 13.49
CA LEU A 3 19.14 -21.02 12.58
C LEU A 3 19.36 -20.13 11.34
N GLY A 4 19.51 -20.75 10.18
CA GLY A 4 19.43 -20.08 8.89
C GLY A 4 18.43 -20.86 8.05
N ILE A 5 17.39 -20.18 7.58
CA ILE A 5 16.38 -20.73 6.67
C ILE A 5 16.70 -20.15 5.29
N GLY A 6 17.08 -21.02 4.36
CA GLY A 6 17.37 -20.64 2.98
C GLY A 6 16.60 -21.55 2.03
N GLY A 7 15.76 -20.96 1.19
CA GLY A 7 15.06 -21.62 0.11
C GLY A 7 15.32 -20.85 -1.17
N GLY A 8 15.70 -21.55 -2.24
CA GLY A 8 15.93 -20.94 -3.55
C GLY A 8 14.89 -21.45 -4.55
N ALA A 9 14.32 -20.56 -5.34
CA ALA A 9 13.46 -20.88 -6.48
C ALA A 9 13.84 -19.98 -7.66
N PHE A 10 13.83 -20.53 -8.88
CA PHE A 10 14.12 -19.82 -10.14
C PHE A 10 15.54 -19.24 -10.27
N GLY A 11 16.58 -19.97 -9.86
CA GLY A 11 17.98 -19.53 -10.00
C GLY A 11 18.40 -18.43 -9.03
N ILE A 12 17.48 -17.97 -8.18
CA ILE A 12 17.73 -17.02 -7.10
C ILE A 12 17.83 -17.79 -5.79
N ARG A 13 18.99 -17.76 -5.14
CA ARG A 13 19.17 -18.25 -3.76
C ARG A 13 19.00 -17.09 -2.80
N GLY A 14 17.88 -17.07 -2.08
CA GLY A 14 17.64 -16.15 -0.97
C GLY A 14 17.79 -16.87 0.36
N GLY A 15 18.66 -16.36 1.23
CA GLY A 15 18.83 -16.86 2.59
C GLY A 15 18.74 -15.72 3.59
N ILE A 16 17.88 -15.88 4.60
CA ILE A 16 17.84 -14.98 5.76
C ILE A 16 18.55 -15.70 6.90
N SER A 17 19.66 -15.12 7.32
CA SER A 17 20.46 -15.58 8.45
C SER A 17 20.46 -14.49 9.52
N THR A 18 20.72 -14.85 10.77
CA THR A 18 20.99 -13.89 11.85
C THR A 18 22.23 -13.00 11.61
N ARG A 19 22.84 -13.09 10.42
CA ARG A 19 24.00 -12.31 9.97
C ARG A 19 23.75 -11.44 8.74
N GLY A 20 22.53 -11.45 8.18
CA GLY A 20 22.16 -10.64 7.03
C GLY A 20 21.26 -11.37 6.02
N ILE A 21 20.81 -10.60 5.03
CA ILE A 21 20.03 -11.07 3.88
C ILE A 21 20.99 -11.18 2.69
N GLY A 22 21.08 -12.38 2.10
CA GLY A 22 21.86 -12.64 0.89
C GLY A 22 20.94 -13.08 -0.24
N VAL A 23 21.05 -12.44 -1.40
CA VAL A 23 20.37 -12.83 -2.64
C VAL A 23 21.45 -13.03 -3.71
N GLY A 24 21.56 -14.25 -4.24
CA GLY A 24 22.53 -14.59 -5.28
C GLY A 24 21.84 -15.10 -6.54
N VAL A 25 22.31 -14.67 -7.71
CA VAL A 25 21.86 -15.13 -9.04
C VAL A 25 23.11 -15.45 -9.87
N GLY A 26 23.35 -16.72 -10.20
CA GLY A 26 24.53 -17.15 -10.95
C GLY A 26 25.86 -17.08 -10.16
N PRO A 27 27.04 -17.08 -10.83
CA PRO A 27 28.34 -17.18 -10.16
C PRO A 27 28.72 -15.93 -9.33
N LEU A 28 27.90 -14.89 -9.37
CA LEU A 28 28.09 -13.67 -8.59
C LEU A 28 27.15 -13.69 -7.38
N SER A 29 27.73 -13.87 -6.20
CA SER A 29 27.03 -13.71 -4.91
C SER A 29 27.40 -12.36 -4.31
N ALA A 30 26.40 -11.49 -4.13
CA ALA A 30 26.52 -10.28 -3.34
C ALA A 30 25.84 -10.52 -1.97
N GLY A 31 26.64 -10.63 -0.92
CA GLY A 31 26.16 -10.74 0.46
C GLY A 31 26.36 -9.42 1.18
N THR A 32 25.31 -8.89 1.81
CA THR A 32 25.47 -7.78 2.77
C THR A 32 25.88 -8.38 4.11
N SER A 33 27.18 -8.39 4.42
CA SER A 33 27.63 -8.77 5.75
C SER A 33 27.47 -7.57 6.68
N TRP A 34 26.46 -7.59 7.55
CA TRP A 34 26.45 -6.74 8.75
C TRP A 34 27.46 -7.32 9.75
N LYS A 35 28.75 -7.27 9.40
CA LYS A 35 29.81 -7.47 10.37
C LYS A 35 30.22 -6.08 10.83
N GLY A 36 29.78 -5.72 12.03
CA GLY A 36 30.22 -4.52 12.72
C GLY A 36 31.74 -4.46 12.75
N GLY A 37 32.29 -3.52 11.99
CA GLY A 37 33.60 -2.94 12.19
C GLY A 37 33.36 -1.54 12.70
N GLY A 38 33.76 -1.28 13.95
CA GLY A 38 33.63 0.04 14.55
C GLY A 38 34.36 1.07 13.70
N SER A 39 33.66 2.13 13.33
CA SER A 39 34.30 3.40 13.05
C SER A 39 33.43 4.51 13.62
N ARG A 40 33.96 5.14 14.66
CA ARG A 40 33.53 6.45 15.14
C ARG A 40 33.72 7.42 13.98
N GLY A 41 32.63 7.99 13.45
CA GLY A 41 32.70 9.17 12.57
C GLY A 41 31.69 9.17 11.42
N GLY A 42 30.77 10.14 11.43
CA GLY A 42 30.01 10.58 10.24
C GLY A 42 28.56 10.12 10.13
N GLY A 43 27.67 10.66 10.98
CA GLY A 43 26.25 10.30 11.11
C GLY A 43 25.29 10.68 9.96
N GLY A 44 25.63 10.46 8.69
CA GLY A 44 24.75 10.78 7.55
C GLY A 44 24.15 9.58 6.80
N GLY A 45 24.92 8.50 6.60
CA GLY A 45 24.54 7.42 5.67
C GLY A 45 23.43 6.48 6.18
N GLY A 46 23.38 6.22 7.49
CA GLY A 46 22.37 5.34 8.09
C GLY A 46 20.96 5.94 8.04
N LEU A 47 20.85 7.26 8.24
CA LEU A 47 19.58 7.97 8.17
C LEU A 47 19.04 7.97 6.73
N LEU A 48 19.90 8.22 5.75
CA LEU A 48 19.51 8.20 4.33
C LEU A 48 19.00 6.82 3.90
N ALA A 49 19.71 5.75 4.26
CA ALA A 49 19.27 4.39 3.95
C ALA A 49 17.92 4.05 4.61
N TRP A 50 17.71 4.51 5.85
CA TRP A 50 16.44 4.32 6.55
C TRP A 50 15.30 5.11 5.90
N LEU A 51 15.52 6.38 5.53
CA LEU A 51 14.54 7.22 4.85
C LEU A 51 14.15 6.64 3.49
N LEU A 52 15.11 6.13 2.71
CA LEU A 52 14.84 5.46 1.45
C LEU A 52 14.01 4.19 1.66
N GLY A 53 14.34 3.39 2.67
CA GLY A 53 13.54 2.21 3.03
C GLY A 53 12.11 2.58 3.42
N ALA A 54 11.93 3.60 4.26
CA ALA A 54 10.61 4.09 4.67
C ALA A 54 9.81 4.65 3.49
N ALA A 55 10.46 5.40 2.58
CA ALA A 55 9.84 5.92 1.37
C ALA A 55 9.35 4.79 0.46
N VAL A 56 10.17 3.75 0.24
CA VAL A 56 9.76 2.57 -0.55
C VAL A 56 8.56 1.87 0.08
N ILE A 57 8.57 1.67 1.41
CA ILE A 57 7.43 1.07 2.13
C ILE A 57 6.18 1.94 1.96
N PHE A 58 6.31 3.25 2.14
CA PHE A 58 5.20 4.19 1.95
C PHE A 58 4.65 4.12 0.53
N PHE A 59 5.50 4.12 -0.51
CA PHE A 59 5.04 4.00 -1.89
C PHE A 59 4.37 2.66 -2.16
N VAL A 60 4.91 1.54 -1.66
CA VAL A 60 4.30 0.21 -1.83
C VAL A 60 2.96 0.09 -1.07
N ALA A 61 2.77 0.83 0.01
CA ALA A 61 1.50 0.87 0.72
C ALA A 61 0.51 1.85 0.06
N ALA A 62 0.93 3.06 -0.28
CA ALA A 62 0.05 4.13 -0.72
C ALA A 62 -0.23 4.16 -2.23
N TRP A 63 0.55 3.45 -3.06
CA TRP A 63 0.34 3.49 -4.52
C TRP A 63 -1.05 3.07 -5.00
N PRO A 64 -1.81 2.12 -4.39
CA PRO A 64 -3.13 1.76 -4.88
C PRO A 64 -4.12 2.89 -4.62
N TYR A 65 -4.07 3.50 -3.44
CA TYR A 65 -4.83 4.71 -3.13
C TYR A 65 -4.50 5.84 -4.10
N LEU A 66 -3.21 6.13 -4.33
CA LEU A 66 -2.79 7.18 -5.27
C LEU A 66 -3.28 6.89 -6.69
N LEU A 67 -3.18 5.64 -7.16
CA LEU A 67 -3.70 5.21 -8.46
C LEU A 67 -5.22 5.42 -8.55
N GLY A 68 -5.98 5.04 -7.52
CA GLY A 68 -7.42 5.25 -7.48
C GLY A 68 -7.78 6.75 -7.54
N THR A 69 -7.08 7.58 -6.78
CA THR A 69 -7.30 9.04 -6.84
C THR A 69 -6.96 9.65 -8.20
N TYR A 70 -5.92 9.14 -8.88
CA TYR A 70 -5.52 9.58 -10.22
C TYR A 70 -6.60 9.24 -11.26
N ILE A 71 -7.10 7.99 -11.25
CA ILE A 71 -8.17 7.55 -12.15
C ILE A 71 -9.44 8.38 -11.93
N ALA A 72 -9.76 8.72 -10.68
CA ALA A 72 -10.90 9.58 -10.38
C ALA A 72 -10.75 10.98 -10.99
N VAL A 73 -9.55 11.59 -10.95
CA VAL A 73 -9.29 12.88 -11.61
C VAL A 73 -9.48 12.80 -13.11
N GLU A 74 -8.92 11.76 -13.74
CA GLU A 74 -9.06 11.55 -15.19
C GLU A 74 -10.52 11.33 -15.59
N SER A 75 -11.32 10.77 -14.68
CA SER A 75 -12.77 10.62 -14.83
C SER A 75 -13.56 11.89 -14.50
N GLY A 76 -12.89 13.01 -14.25
CA GLY A 76 -13.51 14.32 -14.01
C GLY A 76 -13.86 14.63 -12.56
N ALA A 77 -13.33 13.90 -11.59
CA ALA A 77 -13.55 14.18 -10.17
C ALA A 77 -12.79 15.44 -9.71
N GLU A 78 -13.49 16.34 -9.01
CA GLU A 78 -12.94 17.62 -8.53
C GLU A 78 -11.85 17.43 -7.45
N ASP A 79 -11.05 18.47 -7.21
CA ASP A 79 -10.05 18.52 -6.13
C ASP A 79 -10.42 19.59 -5.10
N PRO A 80 -10.75 19.24 -3.83
CA PRO A 80 -10.95 17.89 -3.29
C PRO A 80 -12.38 17.34 -3.55
N SER A 81 -12.52 16.04 -3.84
CA SER A 81 -13.83 15.38 -3.97
C SER A 81 -13.89 14.00 -3.29
N THR A 82 -15.07 13.63 -2.81
CA THR A 82 -15.36 12.29 -2.26
C THR A 82 -15.15 11.19 -3.28
N ALA A 83 -15.39 11.45 -4.55
CA ALA A 83 -15.13 10.47 -5.61
C ALA A 83 -13.67 10.02 -5.60
N ARG A 84 -12.71 10.94 -5.42
CA ARG A 84 -11.28 10.59 -5.31
C ARG A 84 -10.99 9.76 -4.07
N PHE A 85 -11.57 10.15 -2.93
CA PHE A 85 -11.42 9.42 -1.68
C PHE A 85 -11.97 7.99 -1.79
N VAL A 86 -13.20 7.83 -2.29
CA VAL A 86 -13.86 6.53 -2.43
C VAL A 86 -13.11 5.64 -3.42
N VAL A 87 -12.77 6.15 -4.61
CA VAL A 87 -12.04 5.36 -5.61
C VAL A 87 -10.65 4.97 -5.09
N GLY A 88 -9.96 5.87 -4.38
CA GLY A 88 -8.70 5.56 -3.69
C GLY A 88 -8.85 4.38 -2.73
N TRP A 89 -9.85 4.40 -1.85
CA TRP A 89 -10.11 3.32 -0.90
C TRP A 89 -10.56 2.01 -1.56
N CYS A 90 -11.32 2.06 -2.65
CA CYS A 90 -11.71 0.86 -3.39
C CYS A 90 -10.49 0.09 -3.90
N PHE A 91 -9.50 0.77 -4.47
CA PHE A 91 -8.26 0.15 -4.93
C PHE A 91 -7.42 -0.37 -3.75
N GLU A 92 -7.32 0.41 -2.66
CA GLU A 92 -6.59 0.03 -1.46
C GLU A 92 -7.13 -1.24 -0.80
N VAL A 93 -8.46 -1.33 -0.62
CA VAL A 93 -9.11 -2.49 0.00
C VAL A 93 -8.92 -3.76 -0.84
N VAL A 94 -9.09 -3.67 -2.16
CA VAL A 94 -8.87 -4.80 -3.06
C VAL A 94 -7.41 -5.26 -3.02
N TYR A 95 -6.47 -4.31 -3.00
CA TYR A 95 -5.04 -4.61 -2.90
C TYR A 95 -4.70 -5.33 -1.58
N ILE A 96 -5.13 -4.81 -0.44
CA ILE A 96 -4.91 -5.42 0.88
C ILE A 96 -5.54 -6.82 0.94
N ALA A 97 -6.76 -6.99 0.41
CA ALA A 97 -7.43 -8.29 0.37
C ALA A 97 -6.63 -9.30 -0.47
N GLY A 98 -6.10 -8.88 -1.61
CA GLY A 98 -5.22 -9.69 -2.47
C GLY A 98 -3.93 -10.11 -1.76
N LEU A 99 -3.27 -9.18 -1.05
CA LEU A 99 -2.08 -9.47 -0.26
C LEU A 99 -2.34 -10.46 0.88
N LEU A 100 -3.45 -10.29 1.61
CA LEU A 100 -3.85 -11.19 2.67
C LEU A 100 -4.16 -12.59 2.13
N ALA A 101 -4.91 -12.69 1.03
CA ALA A 101 -5.20 -13.96 0.39
C ALA A 101 -3.91 -14.66 -0.05
N TRP A 102 -3.00 -13.94 -0.70
CA TRP A 102 -1.70 -14.47 -1.10
C TRP A 102 -0.88 -14.93 0.10
N PHE A 103 -0.82 -14.14 1.17
CA PHE A 103 -0.08 -14.47 2.39
C PHE A 103 -0.60 -15.75 3.05
N LEU A 104 -1.92 -15.90 3.16
CA LEU A 104 -2.55 -17.10 3.71
C LEU A 104 -2.24 -18.33 2.84
N ILE A 105 -2.40 -18.23 1.52
CA ILE A 105 -2.07 -19.33 0.59
C ILE A 105 -0.58 -19.71 0.69
N ALA A 106 0.31 -18.71 0.75
CA ALA A 106 1.74 -18.94 0.87
C ALA A 106 2.10 -19.61 2.21
N ARG A 107 1.43 -19.21 3.30
CA ARG A 107 1.60 -19.82 4.62
C ARG A 107 1.17 -21.28 4.61
N ASP A 108 0.01 -21.59 4.02
CA ASP A 108 -0.51 -22.96 3.96
C ASP A 108 0.38 -23.85 3.09
N LYS A 109 0.86 -23.34 1.95
CA LYS A 109 1.83 -24.05 1.12
C LYS A 109 3.13 -24.36 1.87
N ARG A 110 3.64 -23.40 2.66
CA ARG A 110 4.83 -23.63 3.50
C ARG A 110 4.57 -24.67 4.59
N ALA A 111 3.40 -24.63 5.23
CA ALA A 111 3.04 -25.62 6.25
C ALA A 111 2.92 -27.03 5.65
N GLN A 112 2.33 -27.15 4.45
CA GLN A 112 2.25 -28.42 3.73
C GLN A 112 3.63 -28.93 3.32
N GLN A 113 4.52 -28.06 2.85
CA GLN A 113 5.90 -28.44 2.50
C GLN A 113 6.67 -28.96 3.72
N VAL A 114 6.57 -28.26 4.86
CA VAL A 114 7.20 -28.71 6.11
C VAL A 114 6.63 -30.06 6.55
N ALA A 115 5.30 -30.25 6.51
CA ALA A 115 4.69 -31.53 6.87
C ALA A 115 5.10 -32.69 5.94
N GLN A 116 5.23 -32.43 4.63
CA GLN A 116 5.72 -33.42 3.66
C GLN A 116 7.19 -33.76 3.88
N GLU A 117 8.03 -32.76 4.18
CA GLU A 117 9.44 -32.98 4.52
C GLU A 117 9.58 -33.80 5.80
N ASP A 118 8.78 -33.50 6.83
CA ASP A 118 8.77 -34.26 8.09
C ASP A 118 8.34 -35.72 7.89
N GLN A 119 7.30 -35.97 7.08
CA GLN A 119 6.87 -37.33 6.72
C GLN A 119 7.95 -38.10 5.97
N ARG A 120 8.59 -37.46 4.98
CA ARG A 120 9.69 -38.07 4.22
C ARG A 120 10.88 -38.40 5.12
N MET A 121 11.23 -37.51 6.07
CA MET A 121 12.30 -37.78 7.03
C MET A 121 11.95 -38.97 7.94
N ALA A 122 10.71 -39.05 8.42
CA ALA A 122 10.25 -40.16 9.25
C ALA A 122 10.31 -41.51 8.50
N GLU A 123 9.92 -41.53 7.21
CA GLU A 123 10.00 -42.73 6.38
C GLU A 123 11.45 -43.20 6.17
N VAL A 124 12.37 -42.28 5.87
CA VAL A 124 13.79 -42.61 5.71
C VAL A 124 14.38 -43.20 7.00
N ILE A 125 14.00 -42.66 8.16
CA ILE A 125 14.43 -43.19 9.46
C ILE A 125 13.78 -44.56 9.74
N ALA A 126 12.48 -44.71 9.46
CA ALA A 126 11.73 -45.95 9.68
C ALA A 126 12.20 -47.09 8.78
N SER A 127 12.70 -46.79 7.58
CA SER A 127 13.28 -47.79 6.66
C SER A 127 14.53 -48.47 7.20
N GLY A 128 15.12 -47.97 8.29
CA GLY A 128 16.37 -48.50 8.87
C GLY A 128 17.62 -48.25 8.02
N VAL A 129 17.48 -47.66 6.83
CA VAL A 129 18.60 -47.30 5.95
C VAL A 129 19.49 -46.24 6.61
N VAL A 130 18.88 -45.30 7.32
CA VAL A 130 19.57 -44.21 8.03
C VAL A 130 19.13 -44.22 9.49
N TYR A 131 20.09 -44.19 10.40
CA TYR A 131 19.83 -44.07 11.83
C TYR A 131 20.42 -42.77 12.39
N GLU A 132 19.72 -42.23 13.38
CA GLU A 132 20.17 -41.07 14.13
C GLU A 132 21.24 -41.50 15.15
N ALA A 133 22.37 -40.81 15.15
CA ALA A 133 23.43 -40.99 16.13
C ALA A 133 23.73 -39.64 16.78
N GLN A 134 23.87 -39.63 18.11
CA GLN A 134 24.38 -38.44 18.80
C GLN A 134 25.90 -38.44 18.78
N HIS A 135 26.48 -37.33 18.33
CA HIS A 135 27.91 -37.06 18.47
C HIS A 135 28.08 -35.80 19.31
N GLY A 136 28.32 -35.99 20.61
CA GLY A 136 28.36 -34.91 21.59
C GLY A 136 27.00 -34.22 21.75
N ARG A 137 26.91 -32.94 21.40
CA ARG A 137 25.68 -32.12 21.48
C ARG A 137 24.94 -31.96 20.14
N SER A 138 25.40 -32.64 19.08
CA SER A 138 24.81 -32.54 17.75
C SER A 138 24.24 -33.88 17.30
N VAL A 139 23.07 -33.81 16.68
CA VAL A 139 22.45 -34.91 15.94
C VAL A 139 23.20 -35.10 14.62
N VAL A 140 23.67 -36.31 14.35
CA VAL A 140 24.28 -36.71 13.09
C VAL A 140 23.58 -37.95 12.54
N TYR A 141 23.52 -38.06 11.23
CA TYR A 141 22.87 -39.17 10.53
C TYR A 141 23.93 -40.10 9.94
N ARG A 142 23.77 -41.41 10.14
CA ARG A 142 24.65 -42.47 9.60
C ARG A 142 23.83 -43.53 8.88
N HIS A 143 24.46 -44.26 7.98
CA HIS A 143 23.83 -45.33 7.21
C HIS A 143 24.80 -46.51 7.08
N GLY A 144 24.29 -47.74 7.20
CA GLY A 144 25.10 -48.97 7.12
C GLY A 144 26.41 -48.90 7.91
N THR A 145 27.52 -49.19 7.22
CA THR A 145 28.90 -49.14 7.75
C THR A 145 29.63 -47.82 7.50
N CYS A 146 28.91 -46.77 7.06
CA CYS A 146 29.50 -45.46 6.78
C CYS A 146 30.04 -44.82 8.07
N THR A 147 31.33 -44.47 8.07
CA THR A 147 31.96 -43.76 9.20
C THR A 147 31.81 -42.24 9.09
N VAL A 148 31.30 -41.72 7.97
CA VAL A 148 31.12 -40.29 7.74
C VAL A 148 29.84 -39.79 8.43
N ASN A 149 29.96 -38.74 9.22
CA ASN A 149 28.81 -38.08 9.83
C ASN A 149 28.11 -37.19 8.80
N HIS A 150 26.81 -37.41 8.58
CA HIS A 150 26.01 -36.57 7.71
C HIS A 150 25.14 -35.61 8.53
N LYS A 151 24.96 -34.39 8.00
CA LYS A 151 24.18 -33.33 8.66
C LYS A 151 22.66 -33.47 8.44
N SER A 152 22.25 -34.25 7.43
CA SER A 152 20.84 -34.52 7.13
C SER A 152 20.66 -35.99 6.71
N PRO A 153 19.46 -36.57 6.92
CA PRO A 153 19.18 -37.95 6.54
C PRO A 153 19.27 -38.16 5.02
N ASP A 154 18.84 -37.20 4.20
CA ASP A 154 18.95 -37.29 2.73
C ASP A 154 20.41 -37.36 2.26
N THR A 155 21.32 -36.66 2.93
CA THR A 155 22.76 -36.72 2.59
C THR A 155 23.36 -38.06 2.99
N ALA A 156 22.87 -38.67 4.07
CA ALA A 156 23.26 -40.03 4.46
C ALA A 156 22.71 -41.06 3.46
N ALA A 157 21.42 -40.97 3.10
CA ALA A 157 20.77 -41.88 2.16
C ALA A 157 21.41 -41.86 0.76
N ASN A 158 21.86 -40.69 0.30
CA ASN A 158 22.50 -40.54 -1.01
C ASN A 158 24.03 -40.74 -1.00
N CYS A 159 24.63 -41.08 0.14
CA CYS A 159 26.08 -41.22 0.24
C CYS A 159 26.54 -42.54 -0.41
N ARG A 160 27.33 -42.42 -1.48
CA ARG A 160 27.90 -43.57 -2.22
C ARG A 160 29.19 -44.14 -1.61
N LYS A 161 29.73 -43.55 -0.54
CA LYS A 161 31.04 -43.94 0.01
C LYS A 161 31.03 -45.31 0.74
N SER A 162 29.86 -45.88 0.92
CA SER A 162 29.64 -47.04 1.80
C SER A 162 29.21 -48.29 1.04
N ALA A 163 29.29 -48.31 -0.30
CA ALA A 163 29.05 -49.51 -1.07
C ALA A 163 30.35 -50.33 -1.15
N PRO A 164 30.53 -51.41 -0.36
CA PRO A 164 31.44 -52.47 -0.76
C PRO A 164 30.86 -53.07 -2.04
N SER A 165 31.58 -52.89 -3.14
CA SER A 165 31.47 -53.80 -4.28
C SER A 165 31.71 -55.21 -3.74
N SER A 166 30.72 -56.09 -3.92
CA SER A 166 30.84 -57.55 -3.77
C SER A 166 30.79 -58.10 -2.33
N ALA A 167 29.58 -58.47 -1.88
CA ALA A 167 29.35 -59.76 -1.22
C ALA A 167 27.85 -60.09 -1.28
N LEU A 168 27.51 -61.08 -2.10
CA LEU A 168 26.27 -61.83 -2.00
C LEU A 168 26.11 -62.32 -0.55
N GLY A 169 24.97 -62.00 0.05
CA GLY A 169 24.55 -62.46 1.36
C GLY A 169 23.05 -62.32 1.43
N GLU A 170 22.39 -63.34 0.89
CA GLU A 170 20.99 -63.68 1.12
C GLU A 170 20.62 -63.43 2.59
N LEU A 171 19.83 -62.39 2.84
CA LEU A 171 19.16 -62.18 4.12
C LEU A 171 17.66 -62.13 3.82
N GLU A 172 17.13 -63.35 3.91
CA GLU A 172 15.76 -63.73 4.18
C GLU A 172 14.94 -62.61 4.86
N SER A 173 14.01 -62.05 4.10
CA SER A 173 12.95 -61.17 4.59
C SER A 173 11.79 -62.03 5.08
N THR A 174 11.94 -62.63 6.25
CA THR A 174 10.83 -63.19 7.04
C THR A 174 10.60 -62.28 8.25
N GLY A 175 9.70 -61.32 8.07
CA GLY A 175 9.35 -60.35 9.10
C GLY A 175 7.97 -59.76 8.83
N THR A 176 6.96 -60.51 9.22
CA THR A 176 5.55 -60.13 9.31
C THR A 176 5.37 -58.85 10.14
N ALA A 177 5.25 -57.70 9.48
CA ALA A 177 4.82 -56.45 10.10
C ALA A 177 3.38 -56.14 9.68
N SER A 178 2.47 -56.71 10.46
CA SER A 178 1.14 -56.22 10.82
C SER A 178 0.56 -55.07 9.98
N GLU A 179 -0.44 -55.43 9.16
CA GLU A 179 -1.49 -54.54 8.69
C GLU A 179 -2.19 -53.87 9.88
N THR A 180 -1.74 -52.69 10.29
CA THR A 180 -2.61 -51.73 11.01
C THR A 180 -2.10 -50.30 10.84
N ALA A 181 -1.90 -49.86 9.60
CA ALA A 181 -1.83 -48.43 9.30
C ALA A 181 -3.27 -47.88 9.36
N LEU A 182 -3.70 -47.59 10.58
CA LEU A 182 -4.96 -46.93 10.89
C LEU A 182 -5.06 -45.65 10.05
N SER A 183 -6.09 -45.61 9.21
CA SER A 183 -6.56 -44.45 8.46
C SER A 183 -6.84 -43.30 9.43
N VAL A 184 -5.82 -42.50 9.74
CA VAL A 184 -6.01 -41.16 10.32
C VAL A 184 -6.30 -40.24 9.15
N ARG A 185 -7.55 -40.34 8.66
CA ARG A 185 -8.16 -39.33 7.80
C ARG A 185 -8.30 -38.06 8.62
N SER A 186 -7.22 -37.28 8.65
CA SER A 186 -7.20 -35.92 9.19
C SER A 186 -8.31 -35.13 8.49
N THR A 187 -9.42 -34.97 9.18
CA THR A 187 -10.47 -34.02 8.86
C THR A 187 -9.87 -32.64 9.12
N VAL A 188 -9.15 -32.13 8.11
CA VAL A 188 -8.73 -30.72 8.09
C VAL A 188 -10.01 -29.90 8.04
N ASN A 189 -10.31 -29.32 9.19
CA ASN A 189 -11.46 -28.47 9.44
C ASN A 189 -11.54 -27.39 8.36
N ARG A 190 -12.57 -27.46 7.51
CA ARG A 190 -12.90 -26.49 6.45
C ARG A 190 -13.46 -25.18 7.04
N SER A 191 -12.71 -24.55 7.94
CA SER A 191 -13.12 -23.29 8.58
C SER A 191 -12.18 -22.11 8.30
N ALA A 192 -11.09 -22.32 7.56
CA ALA A 192 -10.20 -21.24 7.11
C ALA A 192 -10.69 -20.48 5.86
N LEU A 193 -11.77 -20.96 5.23
CA LEU A 193 -12.16 -20.53 3.88
C LEU A 193 -13.37 -19.60 3.90
N ASN A 194 -13.30 -18.43 4.54
CA ASN A 194 -14.29 -17.35 4.33
C ASN A 194 -13.88 -15.95 4.86
N TRP A 195 -12.81 -15.83 5.66
CA TRP A 195 -12.35 -14.53 6.16
C TRP A 195 -12.08 -13.46 5.08
N PRO A 196 -11.45 -13.76 3.93
CA PRO A 196 -11.28 -12.75 2.87
C PRO A 196 -12.62 -12.29 2.25
N ALA A 197 -13.62 -13.18 2.18
CA ALA A 197 -14.96 -12.82 1.70
C ALA A 197 -15.70 -11.92 2.70
N VAL A 198 -15.51 -12.15 4.01
CA VAL A 198 -16.07 -11.29 5.06
C VAL A 198 -15.43 -9.90 5.04
N ILE A 199 -14.11 -9.80 4.87
CA ILE A 199 -13.42 -8.51 4.78
C ILE A 199 -13.87 -7.72 3.55
N LEU A 200 -13.97 -8.37 2.39
CA LEU A 200 -14.52 -7.74 1.19
C LEU A 200 -15.97 -7.29 1.37
N GLY A 201 -16.81 -8.14 1.98
CA GLY A 201 -18.20 -7.81 2.28
C GLY A 201 -18.31 -6.59 3.20
N VAL A 202 -17.56 -6.55 4.30
CA VAL A 202 -17.57 -5.41 5.24
C VAL A 202 -17.03 -4.15 4.56
N GLY A 203 -15.95 -4.23 3.79
CA GLY A 203 -15.40 -3.10 3.05
C GLY A 203 -16.39 -2.52 2.03
N LEU A 204 -17.12 -3.39 1.32
CA LEU A 204 -18.15 -2.99 0.35
C LEU A 204 -19.35 -2.34 1.05
N VAL A 205 -19.80 -2.89 2.19
CA VAL A 205 -20.89 -2.32 2.99
C VAL A 205 -20.50 -0.95 3.56
N VAL A 206 -19.29 -0.79 4.10
CA VAL A 206 -18.80 0.50 4.61
C VAL A 206 -18.67 1.52 3.46
N GLY A 207 -18.13 1.12 2.32
CA GLY A 207 -18.06 1.97 1.12
C GLY A 207 -19.43 2.39 0.62
N LEU A 208 -20.41 1.48 0.60
CA LEU A 208 -21.80 1.76 0.23
C LEU A 208 -22.48 2.69 1.24
N VAL A 209 -22.25 2.51 2.54
CA VAL A 209 -22.80 3.40 3.58
C VAL A 209 -22.21 4.81 3.47
N ILE A 210 -20.91 4.96 3.17
CA ILE A 210 -20.30 6.27 2.93
C ILE A 210 -20.84 6.94 1.65
N LEU A 211 -21.15 6.14 0.61
CA LEU A 211 -21.78 6.65 -0.61
C LEU A 211 -23.26 7.02 -0.42
N LEU A 212 -23.99 6.31 0.43
CA LEU A 212 -25.42 6.54 0.70
C LEU A 212 -25.65 7.63 1.76
N VAL A 213 -24.76 7.74 2.75
CA VAL A 213 -24.74 8.84 3.74
C VAL A 213 -23.95 9.98 3.13
N ASP A 214 -24.48 10.53 2.05
CA ASP A 214 -23.90 11.59 1.24
C ASP A 214 -23.94 12.93 2.00
N PRO A 215 -22.81 13.46 2.51
CA PRO A 215 -22.79 14.77 3.17
C PRO A 215 -22.59 15.91 2.15
N ILE A 216 -22.41 15.63 0.84
CA ILE A 216 -21.72 16.55 -0.08
C ILE A 216 -22.60 17.14 -1.18
N HIS A 217 -23.84 16.67 -1.36
CA HIS A 217 -24.85 17.46 -2.09
C HIS A 217 -25.19 18.80 -1.40
N ARG A 218 -24.56 19.12 -0.25
CA ARG A 218 -24.65 20.40 0.45
C ARG A 218 -23.34 21.19 0.46
N ILE A 219 -22.41 21.02 -0.48
CA ILE A 219 -21.35 22.02 -0.65
C ILE A 219 -21.94 23.15 -1.50
N PRO A 220 -22.32 24.31 -0.90
CA PRO A 220 -22.80 25.45 -1.67
C PRO A 220 -21.74 25.86 -2.70
N SER A 221 -22.18 26.23 -3.90
CA SER A 221 -21.29 26.75 -4.93
C SER A 221 -20.43 27.91 -4.40
N PRO A 222 -19.24 28.19 -4.96
CA PRO A 222 -18.43 29.35 -4.52
C PRO A 222 -19.23 30.66 -4.52
N ALA A 223 -20.13 30.84 -5.49
CA ALA A 223 -21.06 31.96 -5.56
C ALA A 223 -22.08 31.98 -4.40
N GLU A 224 -22.56 30.83 -3.98
CA GLU A 224 -23.53 30.70 -2.88
C GLU A 224 -22.86 30.88 -1.51
N GLN A 225 -21.61 30.44 -1.37
CA GLN A 225 -20.77 30.78 -0.22
C GLN A 225 -20.53 32.29 -0.13
N ALA A 226 -20.21 32.94 -1.25
CA ALA A 226 -20.05 34.40 -1.32
C ALA A 226 -21.31 35.16 -0.87
N ARG A 227 -22.49 34.72 -1.31
CA ARG A 227 -23.78 35.32 -0.88
C ARG A 227 -24.00 35.25 0.62
N SER A 228 -23.50 34.22 1.29
CA SER A 228 -23.67 34.05 2.73
C SER A 228 -22.66 34.83 3.59
N LYS A 229 -21.64 35.46 2.99
CA LYS A 229 -20.63 36.21 3.74
C LYS A 229 -21.19 37.57 4.21
N PRO A 230 -20.93 37.98 5.46
CA PRO A 230 -21.27 39.32 5.93
C PRO A 230 -20.42 40.38 5.22
N CYS A 231 -20.95 41.59 5.07
CA CYS A 231 -20.22 42.70 4.46
C CYS A 231 -18.89 42.96 5.22
N PRO A 232 -17.79 43.24 4.52
CA PRO A 232 -16.54 43.60 5.18
C PRO A 232 -16.69 44.97 5.86
N VAL A 233 -16.02 45.12 7.00
CA VAL A 233 -15.89 46.42 7.67
C VAL A 233 -14.92 47.27 6.84
N PRO A 234 -15.26 48.52 6.49
CA PRO A 234 -14.37 49.37 5.70
C PRO A 234 -13.04 49.60 6.42
N ILE A 235 -11.95 49.13 5.79
CA ILE A 235 -10.59 49.34 6.29
C ILE A 235 -10.19 50.76 5.85
N SER A 236 -10.25 51.71 6.78
CA SER A 236 -9.80 53.09 6.53
C SER A 236 -8.33 53.21 6.91
N ILE A 237 -7.45 53.30 5.90
CA ILE A 237 -6.01 53.53 6.09
C ILE A 237 -5.69 55.03 5.90
N ASP A 238 -6.65 55.82 5.43
CA ASP A 238 -6.53 57.27 5.25
C ASP A 238 -7.79 58.00 5.75
N GLU A 239 -7.62 59.22 6.26
CA GLU A 239 -8.59 60.05 7.02
C GLU A 239 -9.84 60.51 6.23
N THR A 240 -10.03 60.02 5.00
CA THR A 240 -11.27 60.26 4.23
C THR A 240 -11.90 58.93 3.81
N PRO A 241 -13.03 58.51 4.42
CA PRO A 241 -13.74 57.32 3.99
C PRO A 241 -14.40 57.61 2.63
N ALA A 242 -13.72 57.23 1.55
CA ALA A 242 -14.37 57.08 0.26
C ALA A 242 -15.30 55.86 0.33
N ASN A 243 -16.50 56.07 0.86
CA ASN A 243 -17.54 55.04 0.98
C ASN A 243 -18.12 54.78 -0.42
N ILE A 244 -17.61 53.75 -1.08
CA ILE A 244 -18.15 53.25 -2.35
C ILE A 244 -19.24 52.25 -2.01
N THR A 245 -20.47 52.46 -2.49
CA THR A 245 -21.54 51.47 -2.32
C THR A 245 -21.48 50.47 -3.46
N MET A 246 -21.42 49.18 -3.12
CA MET A 246 -21.33 48.09 -4.10
C MET A 246 -22.61 48.01 -4.96
N PRO A 247 -22.55 48.25 -6.28
CA PRO A 247 -23.72 48.13 -7.16
C PRO A 247 -24.12 46.67 -7.38
N ASP A 248 -25.37 46.46 -7.80
CA ASP A 248 -25.84 45.13 -8.22
C ASP A 248 -25.48 44.88 -9.68
N PHE A 249 -24.60 43.90 -9.89
CA PHE A 249 -24.09 43.48 -11.20
C PHE A 249 -24.57 42.09 -11.61
N VAL A 250 -25.42 41.43 -10.81
CA VAL A 250 -25.91 40.09 -11.11
C VAL A 250 -26.68 40.08 -12.43
N GLY A 251 -26.36 39.13 -13.32
CA GLY A 251 -26.95 39.02 -14.65
C GLY A 251 -26.29 39.90 -15.72
N GLN A 252 -25.32 40.73 -15.36
CA GLN A 252 -24.57 41.54 -16.33
C GLN A 252 -23.35 40.80 -16.88
N ASN A 253 -22.82 41.31 -17.99
CA ASN A 253 -21.62 40.80 -18.63
C ASN A 253 -20.36 41.17 -17.81
N ALA A 254 -19.50 40.19 -17.53
CA ALA A 254 -18.37 40.41 -16.61
C ALA A 254 -17.36 41.45 -17.10
N GLY A 255 -17.16 41.59 -18.42
CA GLY A 255 -16.24 42.60 -18.97
C GLY A 255 -16.71 44.04 -18.73
N GLY A 256 -18.02 44.29 -18.77
CA GLY A 256 -18.58 45.61 -18.44
C GLY A 256 -18.55 45.90 -16.94
N VAL A 257 -18.69 44.85 -16.13
CA VAL A 257 -18.68 44.94 -14.66
C VAL A 257 -17.29 45.26 -14.14
N GLU A 258 -16.25 44.64 -14.69
CA GLU A 258 -14.84 44.93 -14.35
C GLU A 258 -14.50 46.40 -14.61
N ALA A 259 -14.80 46.90 -15.81
CA ALA A 259 -14.60 48.32 -16.16
C ALA A 259 -15.43 49.27 -15.28
N GLY A 260 -16.65 48.87 -14.90
CA GLY A 260 -17.51 49.62 -13.99
C GLY A 260 -16.95 49.70 -12.57
N LEU A 261 -16.37 48.62 -12.05
CA LEU A 261 -15.74 48.56 -10.74
C LEU A 261 -14.43 49.37 -10.70
N GLU A 262 -13.63 49.31 -11.76
CA GLU A 262 -12.43 50.16 -11.91
C GLU A 262 -12.79 51.65 -11.97
N ALA A 263 -13.87 52.02 -12.67
CA ALA A 263 -14.35 53.40 -12.72
C ALA A 263 -14.81 53.95 -11.36
N LEU A 264 -15.21 53.07 -10.43
CA LEU A 264 -15.52 53.42 -9.04
C LEU A 264 -14.27 53.62 -8.18
N GLY A 265 -13.07 53.35 -8.72
CA GLY A 265 -11.79 53.53 -8.04
C GLY A 265 -11.37 52.32 -7.19
N LEU A 266 -11.93 51.13 -7.45
CA LEU A 266 -11.49 49.87 -6.84
C LEU A 266 -10.31 49.33 -7.64
N THR A 267 -9.17 49.12 -6.97
CA THR A 267 -7.92 48.69 -7.64
C THR A 267 -7.70 47.19 -7.61
N SER A 268 -8.54 46.44 -6.91
CA SER A 268 -8.40 45.00 -6.69
C SER A 268 -9.70 44.28 -7.04
N VAL A 269 -9.85 43.97 -8.33
CA VAL A 269 -10.97 43.21 -8.88
C VAL A 269 -10.45 41.86 -9.38
N GLU A 270 -11.05 40.77 -8.94
CA GLU A 270 -10.70 39.41 -9.37
C GLU A 270 -11.92 38.71 -9.96
N LEU A 271 -11.74 38.04 -11.11
CA LEU A 271 -12.77 37.23 -11.75
C LEU A 271 -12.59 35.76 -11.37
N SER A 272 -13.63 35.16 -10.78
CA SER A 272 -13.65 33.75 -10.42
C SER A 272 -14.84 33.04 -11.06
N SER A 273 -14.70 31.77 -11.40
CA SER A 273 -15.82 30.98 -11.92
C SER A 273 -16.77 30.58 -10.80
N ALA A 274 -18.06 30.84 -10.99
CA ALA A 274 -19.13 30.33 -10.14
C ALA A 274 -19.31 28.80 -10.27
N ASN A 275 -18.81 28.22 -11.38
CA ASN A 275 -18.88 26.80 -11.64
C ASN A 275 -17.55 26.11 -11.22
N PRO A 276 -17.60 25.13 -10.29
CA PRO A 276 -16.40 24.45 -9.81
C PRO A 276 -15.66 23.66 -10.89
N LYS A 277 -16.31 23.34 -12.02
CA LYS A 277 -15.73 22.65 -13.18
C LYS A 277 -14.73 23.49 -13.98
N TYR A 278 -14.80 24.82 -13.91
CA TYR A 278 -13.94 25.72 -14.68
C TYR A 278 -13.08 26.56 -13.74
N LYS A 279 -11.76 26.35 -13.74
CA LYS A 279 -10.85 27.03 -12.80
C LYS A 279 -10.39 28.42 -13.25
N SER A 280 -10.63 28.83 -14.50
CA SER A 280 -10.06 30.05 -15.05
C SER A 280 -10.99 30.76 -16.03
N VAL A 281 -11.16 32.06 -15.85
CA VAL A 281 -11.94 32.96 -16.71
C VAL A 281 -10.95 33.65 -17.66
N TRP A 282 -10.94 33.24 -18.93
CA TRP A 282 -9.94 33.71 -19.90
C TRP A 282 -10.38 34.96 -20.69
N VAL A 283 -11.69 35.15 -20.88
CA VAL A 283 -12.27 36.29 -21.60
C VAL A 283 -13.51 36.75 -20.85
N ALA A 284 -13.39 37.76 -20.00
CA ALA A 284 -14.48 38.25 -19.14
C ALA A 284 -15.77 38.52 -19.92
N SER A 285 -15.65 39.08 -21.14
CA SER A 285 -16.80 39.45 -21.97
C SER A 285 -17.68 38.29 -22.45
N ASN A 286 -17.27 37.03 -22.24
CA ASN A 286 -18.06 35.85 -22.59
C ASN A 286 -18.79 35.22 -21.38
N TRP A 287 -18.76 35.88 -20.22
CA TRP A 287 -19.29 35.34 -18.98
C TRP A 287 -20.30 36.30 -18.35
N THR A 288 -21.25 35.72 -17.61
CA THR A 288 -22.32 36.43 -16.92
C THR A 288 -22.09 36.37 -15.42
N VAL A 289 -22.22 37.49 -14.72
CA VAL A 289 -22.04 37.56 -13.26
C VAL A 289 -23.21 36.88 -12.55
N VAL A 290 -22.90 36.01 -11.58
CA VAL A 290 -23.88 35.29 -10.76
C VAL A 290 -23.86 35.77 -9.31
N SER A 291 -22.69 36.20 -8.82
CA SER A 291 -22.54 36.76 -7.47
C SER A 291 -21.31 37.66 -7.40
N THR A 292 -21.28 38.53 -6.41
CA THR A 292 -20.09 39.31 -6.04
C THR A 292 -19.76 39.06 -4.57
N ASP A 293 -18.48 39.17 -4.22
CA ASP A 293 -18.00 39.26 -2.85
C ASP A 293 -17.14 40.51 -2.77
N PRO A 294 -17.59 41.59 -2.10
CA PRO A 294 -18.76 41.66 -1.22
C PRO A 294 -20.12 41.72 -1.95
N ASN A 295 -21.19 41.47 -1.20
CA ASN A 295 -22.56 41.52 -1.72
C ASN A 295 -22.97 42.94 -2.17
N PRO A 296 -23.91 43.05 -3.12
CA PRO A 296 -24.50 44.34 -3.49
C PRO A 296 -25.06 45.08 -2.28
N GLY A 297 -24.86 46.40 -2.23
CA GLY A 297 -25.27 47.26 -1.11
C GLY A 297 -24.26 47.36 0.04
N CYS A 298 -23.18 46.55 0.05
CA CYS A 298 -22.10 46.74 1.02
C CYS A 298 -21.32 48.04 0.76
N THR A 299 -20.91 48.73 1.83
CA THR A 299 -20.03 49.91 1.75
C THR A 299 -18.56 49.50 1.80
N LEU A 300 -17.80 49.91 0.79
CA LEU A 300 -16.41 49.52 0.57
C LEU A 300 -15.50 50.73 0.62
N GLY A 301 -14.28 50.53 1.16
CA GLY A 301 -13.17 51.46 0.95
C GLY A 301 -12.44 51.12 -0.36
N ARG A 302 -11.67 52.08 -0.90
CA ARG A 302 -10.93 51.93 -2.18
C ARG A 302 -9.98 50.73 -2.25
N HIS A 303 -9.49 50.28 -1.09
CA HIS A 303 -8.50 49.19 -0.99
C HIS A 303 -9.12 47.81 -0.70
N ASN A 304 -10.45 47.71 -0.69
CA ASN A 304 -11.10 46.41 -0.50
C ASN A 304 -11.03 45.58 -1.79
N SER A 305 -10.66 44.31 -1.64
CA SER A 305 -10.71 43.33 -2.74
C SER A 305 -12.15 42.97 -3.06
N VAL A 306 -12.47 42.94 -4.35
CA VAL A 306 -13.77 42.51 -4.87
C VAL A 306 -13.56 41.30 -5.76
N VAL A 307 -14.21 40.20 -5.45
CA VAL A 307 -14.23 38.99 -6.27
C VAL A 307 -15.58 38.89 -6.96
N VAL A 308 -15.58 38.78 -8.29
CA VAL A 308 -16.78 38.63 -9.10
C VAL A 308 -16.89 37.19 -9.57
N TYR A 309 -17.96 36.51 -9.16
CA TYR A 309 -18.23 35.13 -9.54
C TYR A 309 -19.08 35.08 -10.80
N VAL A 310 -18.55 34.43 -11.84
CA VAL A 310 -19.13 34.43 -13.18
C VAL A 310 -19.43 33.02 -13.68
N THR A 311 -20.50 32.86 -14.46
CA THR A 311 -20.82 31.61 -15.15
C THR A 311 -20.76 31.79 -16.66
N LYS A 312 -20.38 30.71 -17.35
CA LYS A 312 -20.52 30.64 -18.80
C LYS A 312 -22.00 30.33 -19.14
N PRO A 313 -22.61 31.06 -20.08
CA PRO A 313 -23.94 30.71 -20.59
C PRO A 313 -23.94 29.37 -21.35
#